data_AF-A0A7C5LH90-F1
#
_entry.id   AF-A0A7C5LH90-F1
#
_cell.length_a   1.000
_cell.length_b   1.000
_cell.length_c   1.000
_cell.angle_alpha   90.00
_cell.angle_beta   90.00
_cell.angle_gamma   90.00
#
_symmetry.space_group_name_H-M   'P 1'
#
loop_
_entity.id
_entity.type
_entity.pdbx_description
1 polymer ?
#
loop_
_entity_poly.entity_id
_entity_poly.type
_entity_poly.pdbx_seq_one_letter_code
_entity_poly.pdbx_strand_id
1 'polypeptide(L)'
;MKVVLASESPRRIKLLKRIFRSFSVIPSGLDENQFLEKDPVSFALKAAEAKARAVAENYPEALVIAADTVVTIDGQILGKPADREEARKMLTSLSGRTHQVITAIALYQKNEDKLLSAYETSQVTFKLLSSQDIESYLDRNSYKDKAGSYAIQEIKDLFLEKLDGDYHNVVGLPIRKLRQLVHRFLERKARIEISEFILPEITGLGKSEVQTFQVAGAYPGDLVEISYELSQSSQVKANLLSILRPSPARQAARCPHFSLCGGCSLQDLSYAEQLNQKHLYLLQVFKEYFPTSFRYLEIDRLLPSPAQYYYRNKMEFSFAQDNGHIFLGLKEKKSGRNQNKKVVRLEKCEISTPLAEKLFPIFSELAQQSGLPVFNLESKNGFFRHLVIREGKQTGDLMLILVTTSQAELRPENFIPKLLQVVPNLKSFWWVENNRIADVVAFENSHLIYGQEFIEEKLLDFRFKIYPGSFFQTNPLGAELVYLSILEEARRLRTQSALGLYCGSGAIEICLSKVAGEVVGVDWDPTNIKTANENALTNNLKNVRFWESRVEAVLPEIYRGSFDLLVIDPPRAGISPRGLKQIISLKIPNIIYVSCNPVTLARDLKVLADSGYQISRLTPVDFFPHTIHLEVLAFLNL
;
A
#
# COMPACT_ATOMS: atom_id res chain seq x y z
N MET A 1 -9.68 -30.08 -3.08
CA MET A 1 -8.67 -31.11 -2.74
C MET A 1 -9.07 -31.79 -1.44
N LYS A 2 -9.11 -33.13 -1.40
CA LYS A 2 -9.38 -33.90 -0.18
C LYS A 2 -8.11 -33.94 0.68
N VAL A 3 -8.24 -33.75 1.98
CA VAL A 3 -7.11 -33.78 2.94
C VAL A 3 -7.29 -34.98 3.86
N VAL A 4 -6.22 -35.73 4.09
CA VAL A 4 -6.18 -36.91 4.96
C VAL A 4 -5.06 -36.74 5.99
N LEU A 5 -5.36 -36.94 7.27
CA LEU A 5 -4.37 -37.05 8.33
C LEU A 5 -4.04 -38.53 8.57
N ALA A 6 -2.79 -38.91 8.30
CA ALA A 6 -2.23 -40.24 8.51
C ALA A 6 -1.84 -40.49 9.98
N SER A 7 -2.76 -40.27 10.92
CA SER A 7 -2.49 -40.37 12.36
C SER A 7 -3.77 -40.46 13.19
N GLU A 8 -3.79 -41.36 14.17
CA GLU A 8 -4.90 -41.49 15.14
C GLU A 8 -4.77 -40.54 16.35
N SER A 9 -3.64 -39.86 16.51
CA SER A 9 -3.38 -38.98 17.65
C SER A 9 -4.46 -37.89 17.81
N PRO A 10 -5.23 -37.88 18.92
CA PRO A 10 -6.25 -36.85 19.17
C PRO A 10 -5.67 -35.43 19.19
N ARG A 11 -4.40 -35.30 19.62
CA ARG A 11 -3.65 -34.04 19.65
C ARG A 11 -3.42 -33.48 18.25
N ARG A 12 -2.94 -34.31 17.33
CA ARG A 12 -2.69 -33.92 15.93
C ARG A 12 -3.98 -33.57 15.21
N ILE A 13 -5.06 -34.31 15.44
CA ILE A 13 -6.40 -33.99 14.93
C ILE A 13 -6.84 -32.59 15.39
N LYS A 14 -6.74 -32.30 16.69
CA LYS A 14 -7.11 -30.99 17.25
C LYS A 14 -6.26 -29.84 16.67
N LEU A 15 -4.96 -30.07 16.47
CA LEU A 15 -4.06 -29.07 15.88
C LEU A 15 -4.33 -28.86 14.38
N LEU A 16 -4.60 -29.92 13.62
CA LEU A 16 -4.86 -29.82 12.18
C LEU A 16 -6.15 -29.07 11.86
N LYS A 17 -7.18 -29.14 12.74
CA LYS A 17 -8.39 -28.31 12.64
C LYS A 17 -8.13 -26.80 12.62
N ARG A 18 -6.94 -26.34 13.07
CA ARG A 18 -6.53 -24.93 12.98
C ARG A 18 -6.01 -24.52 11.59
N ILE A 19 -5.86 -25.49 10.68
CA ILE A 19 -5.39 -25.28 9.30
C ILE A 19 -6.49 -25.65 8.31
N PHE A 20 -7.09 -26.83 8.47
CA PHE A 20 -8.13 -27.33 7.57
C PHE A 20 -9.49 -27.42 8.27
N ARG A 21 -10.53 -26.89 7.62
CA ARG A 21 -11.93 -26.97 8.12
C ARG A 21 -12.49 -28.39 8.07
N SER A 22 -12.08 -29.19 7.07
CA SER A 22 -12.48 -30.58 6.90
C SER A 22 -11.30 -31.44 6.43
N PHE A 23 -11.18 -32.65 7.00
CA PHE A 23 -10.22 -33.68 6.61
C PHE A 23 -10.68 -35.04 7.13
N SER A 24 -10.19 -36.13 6.52
CA SER A 24 -10.39 -37.50 7.01
C SER A 24 -9.22 -37.94 7.88
N VAL A 25 -9.47 -38.79 8.88
CA VAL A 25 -8.43 -39.37 9.74
C VAL A 25 -8.29 -40.84 9.40
N ILE A 26 -7.09 -41.27 9.02
CA ILE A 26 -6.83 -42.64 8.58
C ILE A 26 -5.52 -43.10 9.21
N PRO A 27 -5.52 -44.18 10.03
CA PRO A 27 -4.28 -44.76 10.52
C PRO A 27 -3.43 -45.28 9.36
N SER A 28 -2.11 -45.12 9.48
CA SER A 28 -1.16 -45.70 8.52
C SER A 28 -0.96 -47.20 8.71
N GLY A 29 -1.20 -47.74 9.91
CA GLY A 29 -1.02 -49.16 10.23
C GLY A 29 0.43 -49.65 10.16
N LEU A 30 1.41 -48.75 10.00
CA LEU A 30 2.82 -49.08 9.90
C LEU A 30 3.45 -49.30 11.29
N ASP A 31 4.21 -50.39 11.42
CA ASP A 31 5.05 -50.65 12.58
C ASP A 31 6.33 -49.79 12.52
N GLU A 32 6.50 -48.93 13.51
CA GLU A 32 7.63 -47.99 13.64
C GLU A 32 8.97 -48.74 13.90
N ASN A 33 8.93 -50.00 14.33
CA ASN A 33 10.12 -50.82 14.59
C ASN A 33 10.89 -51.25 13.33
N GLN A 34 10.37 -50.96 12.14
CA GLN A 34 10.97 -51.35 10.87
C GLN A 34 12.09 -50.41 10.38
N PHE A 35 12.29 -49.26 11.04
CA PHE A 35 13.30 -48.28 10.65
C PHE A 35 14.59 -48.45 11.46
N LEU A 36 15.63 -49.02 10.84
CA LEU A 36 16.98 -49.11 11.40
C LEU A 36 17.74 -47.78 11.19
N GLU A 37 17.32 -46.70 11.85
CA GLU A 37 17.97 -45.39 11.77
C GLU A 37 18.41 -44.92 13.16
N LYS A 38 19.68 -44.50 13.27
CA LYS A 38 20.26 -44.06 14.56
C LYS A 38 20.13 -42.56 14.78
N ASP A 39 20.08 -41.79 13.69
CA ASP A 39 19.87 -40.34 13.77
C ASP A 39 18.38 -40.02 14.02
N PRO A 40 18.03 -39.34 15.13
CA PRO A 40 16.63 -39.10 15.49
C PRO A 40 15.85 -38.26 14.48
N VAL A 41 16.51 -37.31 13.80
CA VAL A 41 15.88 -36.47 12.77
C VAL A 41 15.54 -37.32 11.56
N SER A 42 16.51 -38.10 11.07
CA SER A 42 16.35 -39.00 9.94
C SER A 42 15.31 -40.08 10.20
N PHE A 43 15.27 -40.62 11.43
CA PHE A 43 14.23 -41.55 11.86
C PHE A 43 12.84 -40.91 11.75
N ALA A 44 12.63 -39.75 12.37
CA ALA A 44 11.34 -39.08 12.37
C ALA A 44 10.87 -38.73 10.94
N LEU A 45 11.77 -38.25 10.08
CA LEU A 45 11.46 -37.95 8.67
C LEU A 45 11.02 -39.20 7.90
N LYS A 46 11.83 -40.27 7.94
CA LYS A 46 11.51 -41.53 7.25
C LYS A 46 10.19 -42.13 7.75
N ALA A 47 9.95 -42.11 9.05
CA ALA A 47 8.71 -42.58 9.65
C ALA A 47 7.49 -41.76 9.18
N ALA A 48 7.60 -40.42 9.18
CA ALA A 48 6.53 -39.56 8.69
C ALA A 48 6.25 -39.77 7.19
N GLU A 49 7.30 -39.86 6.36
CA GLU A 49 7.17 -40.09 4.92
C GLU A 49 6.53 -41.45 4.61
N ALA A 50 6.97 -42.52 5.28
CA ALA A 50 6.40 -43.84 5.11
C ALA A 50 4.91 -43.87 5.47
N LYS A 51 4.52 -43.23 6.60
CA LYS A 51 3.11 -43.10 7.00
C LYS A 51 2.27 -42.36 5.95
N ALA A 52 2.82 -41.29 5.36
CA ALA A 52 2.13 -40.55 4.32
C ALA A 52 1.96 -41.39 3.04
N ARG A 53 3.02 -42.11 2.62
CA ARG A 53 2.98 -42.98 1.42
C ARG A 53 2.00 -44.14 1.60
N ALA A 54 2.03 -44.84 2.73
CA ALA A 54 1.15 -45.98 3.00
C ALA A 54 -0.34 -45.60 2.95
N VAL A 55 -0.72 -44.45 3.51
CA VAL A 55 -2.12 -43.99 3.43
C VAL A 55 -2.46 -43.51 2.01
N ALA A 56 -1.53 -42.87 1.30
CA ALA A 56 -1.78 -42.37 -0.05
C ALA A 56 -2.00 -43.47 -1.09
N GLU A 57 -1.56 -44.71 -0.83
CA GLU A 57 -1.85 -45.86 -1.70
C GLU A 57 -3.35 -46.03 -1.97
N ASN A 58 -4.18 -45.87 -0.93
CA ASN A 58 -5.63 -46.01 -1.00
C ASN A 58 -6.36 -44.68 -1.30
N TYR A 59 -5.65 -43.55 -1.29
CA TYR A 59 -6.21 -42.21 -1.49
C TYR A 59 -5.32 -41.39 -2.42
N PRO A 60 -5.15 -41.83 -3.69
CA PRO A 60 -4.06 -41.32 -4.53
C PRO A 60 -4.22 -39.85 -4.93
N GLU A 61 -5.46 -39.32 -4.91
CA GLU A 61 -5.76 -37.91 -5.20
C GLU A 61 -5.70 -36.99 -3.97
N ALA A 62 -5.65 -37.55 -2.76
CA ALA A 62 -5.73 -36.77 -1.53
C ALA A 62 -4.35 -36.22 -1.13
N LEU A 63 -4.35 -35.02 -0.51
CA LEU A 63 -3.19 -34.56 0.24
C LEU A 63 -3.14 -35.32 1.57
N VAL A 64 -2.19 -36.24 1.68
CA VAL A 64 -1.94 -37.00 2.90
C VAL A 64 -0.90 -36.27 3.74
N ILE A 65 -1.26 -35.97 4.99
CA ILE A 65 -0.40 -35.32 5.98
C ILE A 65 -0.08 -36.35 7.06
N ALA A 66 1.20 -36.65 7.24
CA ALA A 66 1.70 -37.48 8.32
C ALA A 66 2.62 -36.67 9.23
N ALA A 67 2.76 -37.12 10.47
CA ALA A 67 3.76 -36.60 11.38
C ALA A 67 4.31 -37.72 12.25
N ASP A 68 5.57 -37.57 12.65
CA ASP A 68 6.22 -38.46 13.59
C ASP A 68 7.00 -37.65 14.63
N THR A 69 6.98 -38.09 15.88
CA THR A 69 7.52 -37.32 17.00
C THR A 69 8.40 -38.21 17.84
N VAL A 70 9.65 -37.81 18.00
CA VAL A 70 10.64 -38.49 18.84
C VAL A 70 11.12 -37.56 19.94
N VAL A 71 11.35 -38.14 21.13
CA VAL A 71 12.00 -37.48 22.24
C VAL A 71 13.41 -38.06 22.35
N THR A 72 14.42 -37.22 22.56
CA THR A 72 15.80 -37.70 22.61
C THR A 72 16.57 -37.07 23.75
N ILE A 73 17.36 -37.86 24.46
CA ILE A 73 18.29 -37.41 25.48
C ILE A 73 19.65 -38.06 25.22
N ASP A 74 20.72 -37.29 25.19
CA ASP A 74 22.08 -37.75 24.87
C ASP A 74 22.19 -38.55 23.55
N GLY A 75 21.36 -38.22 22.55
CA GLY A 75 21.31 -38.92 21.27
C GLY A 75 20.55 -40.26 21.28
N GLN A 76 20.01 -40.68 22.43
CA GLN A 76 19.15 -41.87 22.53
C GLN A 76 17.68 -41.49 22.29
N ILE A 77 17.00 -42.25 21.42
CA ILE A 77 15.58 -42.05 21.12
C ILE A 77 14.72 -42.71 22.19
N LEU A 78 13.86 -41.94 22.83
CA LEU A 78 12.83 -42.38 23.76
C LEU A 78 11.49 -42.51 23.00
N GLY A 79 11.14 -43.74 22.67
CA GLY A 79 9.89 -44.09 22.01
C GLY A 79 8.68 -44.06 22.97
N LYS A 80 7.65 -44.83 22.63
CA LYS A 80 6.50 -45.08 23.51
C LYS A 80 6.89 -46.17 24.51
N PRO A 81 6.52 -46.04 25.79
CA PRO A 81 6.86 -47.05 26.79
C PRO A 81 6.04 -48.32 26.58
N ALA A 82 6.66 -49.49 26.70
CA ALA A 82 6.00 -50.79 26.65
C ALA A 82 5.16 -51.03 27.91
N ASP A 83 5.64 -50.58 29.07
CA ASP A 83 4.98 -50.74 30.35
C ASP A 83 5.22 -49.54 31.30
N ARG A 84 4.64 -49.62 32.50
CA ARG A 84 4.76 -48.56 33.51
C ARG A 84 6.19 -48.40 34.03
N GLU A 85 6.95 -49.49 34.12
CA GLU A 85 8.34 -49.47 34.60
C GLU A 85 9.24 -48.72 33.62
N GLU A 86 9.05 -48.98 32.32
CA GLU A 86 9.76 -48.26 31.27
C GLU A 86 9.38 -46.78 31.25
N ALA A 87 8.09 -46.45 31.40
CA ALA A 87 7.64 -45.07 31.50
C ALA A 87 8.28 -44.33 32.69
N ARG A 88 8.39 -44.99 33.84
CA ARG A 88 9.11 -44.47 35.01
C ARG A 88 10.58 -44.20 34.68
N LYS A 89 11.28 -45.18 34.09
CA LYS A 89 12.70 -45.02 33.71
C LYS A 89 12.91 -43.85 32.76
N MET A 90 12.04 -43.70 31.76
CA MET A 90 12.07 -42.56 30.84
C MET A 90 11.93 -41.24 31.60
N LEU A 91 10.88 -41.08 32.42
CA LEU A 91 10.64 -39.84 33.18
C LEU A 91 11.77 -39.52 34.17
N THR A 92 12.31 -40.54 34.85
CA THR A 92 13.48 -40.38 35.73
C THR A 92 14.71 -39.92 34.95
N SER A 93 14.95 -40.47 33.75
CA SER A 93 16.08 -40.07 32.90
C SER A 93 16.01 -38.62 32.41
N LEU A 94 14.79 -38.08 32.27
CA LEU A 94 14.54 -36.69 31.86
C LEU A 94 14.56 -35.70 33.03
N SER A 95 14.36 -36.16 34.27
CA SER A 95 14.27 -35.33 35.48
C SER A 95 15.50 -34.44 35.68
N GLY A 96 15.29 -33.13 35.84
CA GLY A 96 16.36 -32.15 36.04
C GLY A 96 17.25 -31.91 34.82
N ARG A 97 16.87 -32.39 33.63
CA ARG A 97 17.69 -32.35 32.43
C ARG A 97 16.97 -31.67 31.27
N THR A 98 17.74 -31.27 30.28
CA THR A 98 17.24 -30.78 28.99
C THR A 98 17.32 -31.88 27.95
N HIS A 99 16.21 -32.13 27.27
CA HIS A 99 16.11 -33.08 26.16
C HIS A 99 15.49 -32.41 24.93
N GLN A 100 15.62 -33.07 23.78
CA GLN A 100 15.08 -32.57 22.52
C GLN A 100 13.79 -33.30 22.16
N VAL A 101 12.85 -32.56 21.59
CA VAL A 101 11.65 -33.10 20.97
C VAL A 101 11.67 -32.71 19.50
N ILE A 102 11.69 -33.72 18.64
CA ILE A 102 11.78 -33.55 17.20
C ILE A 102 10.48 -34.07 16.61
N THR A 103 9.72 -33.21 15.90
CA THR A 103 8.59 -33.67 15.10
C THR A 103 8.85 -33.45 13.63
N ALA A 104 8.83 -34.53 12.85
CA ALA A 104 8.79 -34.50 11.41
C ALA A 104 7.35 -34.46 10.90
N ILE A 105 7.16 -33.81 9.75
CA ILE A 105 5.91 -33.73 9.00
C ILE A 105 6.22 -34.16 7.57
N ALA A 106 5.32 -34.96 6.97
CA ALA A 106 5.35 -35.26 5.54
C ALA A 106 3.99 -34.95 4.90
N LEU A 107 4.02 -34.30 3.74
CA LEU A 107 2.87 -34.05 2.85
C LEU A 107 3.10 -34.84 1.57
N TYR A 108 2.18 -35.72 1.21
CA TYR A 108 2.30 -36.56 0.03
C TYR A 108 0.99 -36.62 -0.76
N GLN A 109 1.10 -36.57 -2.08
CA GLN A 109 0.00 -36.86 -3.01
C GLN A 109 0.51 -37.79 -4.11
N LYS A 110 -0.08 -38.97 -4.22
CA LYS A 110 0.42 -40.05 -5.07
C LYS A 110 0.26 -39.76 -6.56
N ASN A 111 -0.88 -39.20 -6.99
CA ASN A 111 -1.13 -38.92 -8.42
C ASN A 111 -0.09 -38.01 -9.06
N GLU A 112 0.52 -37.13 -8.27
CA GLU A 112 1.56 -36.19 -8.75
C GLU A 112 2.97 -36.62 -8.33
N ASP A 113 3.10 -37.76 -7.63
CA ASP A 113 4.30 -38.19 -6.90
C ASP A 113 5.01 -37.05 -6.15
N LYS A 114 4.20 -36.17 -5.54
CA LYS A 114 4.70 -34.97 -4.87
C LYS A 114 4.85 -35.26 -3.38
N LEU A 115 6.08 -35.29 -2.87
CA LEU A 115 6.41 -35.42 -1.45
C LEU A 115 7.15 -34.16 -0.96
N LEU A 116 6.68 -33.58 0.14
CA LEU A 116 7.41 -32.56 0.90
C LEU A 116 7.48 -32.96 2.37
N SER A 117 8.68 -32.98 2.93
CA SER A 117 8.90 -33.25 4.36
C SER A 117 9.74 -32.16 5.01
N ALA A 118 9.56 -31.99 6.32
CA ALA A 118 10.36 -31.08 7.15
C ALA A 118 10.23 -31.50 8.61
N TYR A 119 11.10 -30.96 9.46
CA TYR A 119 11.04 -31.19 10.90
C TYR A 119 11.16 -29.88 11.69
N GLU A 120 10.84 -29.95 12.97
CA GLU A 120 11.07 -28.89 13.95
C GLU A 120 11.68 -29.51 15.21
N THR A 121 12.59 -28.79 15.87
CA THR A 121 13.25 -29.23 17.11
C THR A 121 12.97 -28.23 18.22
N SER A 122 12.54 -28.72 19.37
CA SER A 122 12.35 -27.91 20.59
C SER A 122 13.15 -28.53 21.73
N GLN A 123 13.78 -27.72 22.56
CA GLN A 123 14.42 -28.15 23.79
C GLN A 123 13.46 -27.99 24.96
N VAL A 124 13.35 -29.03 25.77
CA VAL A 124 12.46 -29.09 26.94
C VAL A 124 13.34 -29.36 28.15
N THR A 125 13.29 -28.48 29.15
CA THR A 125 13.98 -28.68 30.43
C THR A 125 12.96 -29.06 31.48
N PHE A 126 13.17 -30.21 32.12
CA PHE A 126 12.39 -30.62 33.27
C PHE A 126 13.00 -30.09 34.57
N LYS A 127 12.12 -29.76 35.52
CA LYS A 127 12.49 -29.58 36.92
C LYS A 127 13.05 -30.89 37.47
N LEU A 128 13.74 -30.81 38.61
CA LEU A 128 14.07 -32.00 39.38
C LEU A 128 12.77 -32.61 39.95
N LEU A 129 12.34 -33.73 39.38
CA LEU A 129 11.11 -34.43 39.75
C LEU A 129 11.35 -35.37 40.93
N SER A 130 10.47 -35.34 41.93
CA SER A 130 10.46 -36.34 42.98
C SER A 130 9.85 -37.65 42.49
N SER A 131 10.11 -38.75 43.21
CA SER A 131 9.44 -40.04 42.92
C SER A 131 7.92 -39.92 43.01
N GLN A 132 7.41 -39.08 43.91
CA GLN A 132 5.98 -38.83 44.08
C GLN A 132 5.37 -38.09 42.88
N ASP A 133 6.09 -37.15 42.28
CA ASP A 133 5.64 -36.43 41.08
C ASP A 133 5.48 -37.36 39.87
N ILE A 134 6.45 -38.27 39.69
CA ILE A 134 6.45 -39.26 38.61
C ILE A 134 5.29 -40.25 38.79
N GLU A 135 5.12 -40.83 39.99
CA GLU A 135 4.01 -41.77 40.25
C GLU A 135 2.64 -41.11 40.06
N SER A 136 2.47 -39.89 40.59
CA SER A 136 1.22 -39.12 40.46
C SER A 136 0.86 -38.82 39.00
N TYR A 137 1.85 -38.69 38.12
CA TYR A 137 1.61 -38.56 36.68
C TYR A 137 1.27 -39.90 36.03
N LEU A 138 2.01 -40.97 36.35
CA LEU A 138 1.76 -42.30 35.81
C LEU A 138 0.37 -42.85 36.18
N ASP A 139 -0.17 -42.48 37.35
CA ASP A 139 -1.52 -42.86 37.78
C ASP A 139 -2.64 -42.34 36.88
N ARG A 140 -2.37 -41.28 36.12
CA ARG A 140 -3.30 -40.74 35.13
C ARG A 140 -3.42 -41.63 33.89
N ASN A 141 -2.57 -42.64 33.75
CA ASN A 141 -2.52 -43.61 32.64
C ASN A 141 -2.40 -43.00 31.24
N SER A 142 -2.03 -41.72 31.14
CA SER A 142 -2.00 -40.97 29.90
C SER A 142 -0.67 -41.11 29.15
N TYR A 143 0.35 -41.75 29.71
CA TYR A 143 1.72 -41.81 29.16
C TYR A 143 1.90 -42.81 28.00
N LYS A 144 1.00 -43.80 27.86
CA LYS A 144 1.20 -45.01 27.03
C LYS A 144 1.36 -44.74 25.53
N ASP A 145 0.75 -43.70 24.99
CA ASP A 145 0.79 -43.36 23.56
C ASP A 145 1.81 -42.24 23.23
N LYS A 146 2.75 -41.95 24.14
CA LYS A 146 3.57 -40.73 24.09
C LYS A 146 5.06 -41.04 24.04
N ALA A 147 5.74 -40.48 23.04
CA ALA A 147 7.20 -40.46 22.99
C ALA A 147 7.74 -39.77 24.26
N GLY A 148 8.75 -40.38 24.90
CA GLY A 148 9.30 -39.91 26.17
C GLY A 148 8.34 -40.01 27.36
N SER A 149 7.21 -40.70 27.21
CA SER A 149 6.21 -40.96 28.26
C SER A 149 5.52 -39.73 28.86
N TYR A 150 5.48 -38.57 28.18
CA TYR A 150 4.78 -37.39 28.68
C TYR A 150 4.00 -36.60 27.62
N ALA A 151 3.00 -35.84 28.07
CA ALA A 151 2.37 -34.79 27.27
C ALA A 151 2.60 -33.42 27.90
N ILE A 152 3.22 -32.50 27.16
CA ILE A 152 3.51 -31.15 27.65
C ILE A 152 2.25 -30.41 28.14
N GLN A 153 1.07 -30.72 27.57
CA GLN A 153 -0.20 -30.11 27.95
C GLN A 153 -0.72 -30.54 29.33
N GLU A 154 -0.27 -31.70 29.81
CA GLU A 154 -0.71 -32.32 31.07
C GLU A 154 0.27 -32.07 32.20
N ILE A 155 1.57 -31.96 31.88
CA ILE A 155 2.61 -31.73 32.88
C ILE A 155 2.74 -30.26 33.24
N LYS A 156 2.61 -29.33 32.27
CA LYS A 156 2.75 -27.86 32.48
C LYS A 156 3.77 -27.51 33.57
N ASP A 157 3.39 -26.68 34.54
CA ASP A 157 4.25 -26.20 35.63
C ASP A 157 4.68 -27.30 36.61
N LEU A 158 4.09 -28.50 36.56
CA LEU A 158 4.49 -29.62 37.42
C LEU A 158 5.88 -30.11 37.05
N PHE A 159 6.14 -30.34 35.76
CA PHE A 159 7.43 -30.88 35.30
C PHE A 159 8.26 -29.86 34.51
N LEU A 160 7.64 -28.91 33.81
CA LEU A 160 8.34 -28.02 32.89
C LEU A 160 9.03 -26.87 33.65
N GLU A 161 10.35 -26.75 33.46
CA GLU A 161 11.12 -25.59 33.90
C GLU A 161 11.25 -24.57 32.77
N LYS A 162 11.64 -25.03 31.58
CA LYS A 162 11.86 -24.17 30.40
C LYS A 162 11.49 -24.90 29.12
N LEU A 163 10.92 -24.16 28.17
CA LEU A 163 10.71 -24.59 26.79
C LEU A 163 11.41 -23.60 25.86
N ASP A 164 12.37 -24.08 25.07
CA ASP A 164 13.03 -23.31 24.02
C ASP A 164 12.67 -23.91 22.65
N GLY A 165 11.81 -23.23 21.90
CA GLY A 165 11.28 -23.70 20.61
C GLY A 165 9.75 -23.67 20.50
N ASP A 166 9.18 -24.39 19.53
CA ASP A 166 7.74 -24.42 19.27
C ASP A 166 7.01 -25.36 20.24
N TYR A 167 6.01 -24.85 20.95
CA TYR A 167 5.12 -25.64 21.80
C TYR A 167 4.33 -26.69 20.99
N HIS A 168 3.86 -26.36 19.78
CA HIS A 168 3.10 -27.29 18.96
C HIS A 168 3.97 -28.41 18.39
N ASN A 169 5.26 -28.16 18.22
CA ASN A 169 6.25 -29.20 17.93
C ASN A 169 6.27 -30.24 19.05
N VAL A 170 6.34 -29.83 20.32
CA VAL A 170 6.35 -30.77 21.47
C VAL A 170 5.02 -31.52 21.61
N VAL A 171 3.90 -30.90 21.23
CA VAL A 171 2.59 -31.57 21.18
C VAL A 171 2.53 -32.65 20.08
N GLY A 172 3.37 -32.54 19.05
CA GLY A 172 3.51 -33.51 17.97
C GLY A 172 2.97 -33.06 16.62
N LEU A 173 2.71 -31.76 16.42
CA LEU A 173 2.43 -31.19 15.09
C LEU A 173 2.82 -29.70 15.03
N PRO A 174 4.02 -29.33 14.52
CA PRO A 174 4.45 -27.94 14.44
C PRO A 174 3.62 -27.15 13.43
N ILE A 175 2.57 -26.48 13.89
CA ILE A 175 1.56 -25.79 13.04
C ILE A 175 2.21 -24.76 12.13
N ARG A 176 3.21 -24.02 12.62
CA ARG A 176 3.90 -22.98 11.82
C ARG A 176 4.60 -23.61 10.63
N LYS A 177 5.36 -24.69 10.85
CA LYS A 177 6.06 -25.45 9.81
C LYS A 177 5.07 -26.09 8.84
N LEU A 178 4.01 -26.71 9.37
CA LEU A 178 2.97 -27.35 8.56
C LEU A 178 2.31 -26.35 7.60
N ARG A 179 1.96 -25.15 8.06
CA ARG A 179 1.39 -24.11 7.20
C ARG A 179 2.33 -23.72 6.05
N GLN A 180 3.64 -23.60 6.32
CA GLN A 180 4.64 -23.33 5.29
C GLN A 180 4.74 -24.47 4.28
N LEU A 181 4.71 -25.72 4.74
CA LEU A 181 4.75 -26.90 3.86
C LEU A 181 3.50 -27.01 3.00
N VAL A 182 2.31 -26.79 3.57
CA VAL A 182 1.05 -26.80 2.82
C VAL A 182 1.07 -25.75 1.71
N HIS A 183 1.51 -24.52 2.00
CA HIS A 183 1.61 -23.47 0.98
C HIS A 183 2.53 -23.89 -0.17
N ARG A 184 3.74 -24.37 0.14
CA ARG A 184 4.69 -24.89 -0.88
C ARG A 184 4.14 -26.10 -1.65
N PHE A 185 3.33 -26.92 -0.98
CA PHE A 185 2.71 -28.09 -1.60
C PHE A 185 1.64 -27.69 -2.63
N LEU A 186 0.88 -26.63 -2.36
CA LEU A 186 -0.20 -26.19 -3.24
C LEU A 186 0.25 -25.21 -4.33
N GLU A 187 1.44 -24.65 -4.17
CA GLU A 187 2.04 -23.76 -5.16
C GLU A 187 2.28 -24.50 -6.48
N ARG A 188 1.68 -23.95 -7.54
CA ARG A 188 1.89 -24.30 -8.95
C ARG A 188 2.71 -23.23 -9.61
N LYS A 189 3.35 -23.59 -10.73
CA LYS A 189 4.03 -22.64 -11.60
C LYS A 189 3.48 -22.74 -13.01
N ALA A 190 3.41 -21.61 -13.70
CA ALA A 190 3.06 -21.56 -15.11
C ALA A 190 3.86 -20.46 -15.81
N ARG A 191 3.99 -20.59 -17.12
CA ARG A 191 4.46 -19.51 -18.00
C ARG A 191 3.24 -18.89 -18.65
N ILE A 192 3.11 -17.57 -18.56
CA ILE A 192 1.95 -16.86 -19.10
C ILE A 192 2.41 -15.60 -19.81
N GLU A 193 1.82 -15.32 -20.98
CA GLU A 193 1.97 -14.03 -21.66
C GLU A 193 0.89 -13.08 -21.14
N ILE A 194 1.30 -11.86 -20.79
CA ILE A 194 0.39 -10.83 -20.30
C ILE A 194 -0.18 -10.09 -21.50
N SER A 195 -1.51 -10.04 -21.59
CA SER A 195 -2.23 -9.45 -22.72
C SER A 195 -2.89 -8.12 -22.38
N GLU A 196 -3.33 -7.95 -21.13
CA GLU A 196 -4.05 -6.76 -20.67
C GLU A 196 -3.44 -6.26 -19.35
N PHE A 197 -3.80 -5.04 -18.96
CA PHE A 197 -3.30 -4.40 -17.75
C PHE A 197 -4.40 -3.61 -17.08
N ILE A 198 -4.51 -3.76 -15.77
CA ILE A 198 -5.53 -3.10 -14.97
C ILE A 198 -4.88 -1.96 -14.19
N LEU A 199 -5.36 -0.75 -14.46
CA LEU A 199 -5.22 0.42 -13.60
C LEU A 199 -6.52 0.63 -12.82
N PRO A 200 -6.45 1.13 -11.56
CA PRO A 200 -5.27 1.58 -10.81
C PRO A 200 -4.46 0.47 -10.10
N GLU A 201 -4.81 -0.80 -10.25
CA GLU A 201 -4.23 -1.94 -9.51
C GLU A 201 -2.79 -2.29 -9.89
N ILE A 202 -2.30 -1.82 -11.04
CA ILE A 202 -0.96 -2.12 -11.58
C ILE A 202 -0.77 -3.65 -11.71
N THR A 203 -1.77 -4.29 -12.32
CA THR A 203 -1.86 -5.75 -12.41
C THR A 203 -2.03 -6.17 -13.87
N GLY A 204 -1.09 -6.97 -14.36
CA GLY A 204 -1.20 -7.60 -15.67
C GLY A 204 -2.18 -8.76 -15.65
N LEU A 205 -2.90 -8.98 -16.76
CA LEU A 205 -3.75 -10.13 -16.98
C LEU A 205 -3.16 -11.03 -18.06
N GLY A 206 -2.95 -12.30 -17.71
CA GLY A 206 -2.60 -13.35 -18.67
C GLY A 206 -3.70 -14.40 -18.71
N LYS A 207 -4.14 -14.80 -19.91
CA LYS A 207 -5.21 -15.80 -20.07
C LYS A 207 -4.62 -17.14 -20.50
N SER A 208 -5.02 -18.20 -19.81
CA SER A 208 -4.91 -19.58 -20.26
C SER A 208 -6.26 -20.03 -20.83
N GLU A 209 -6.34 -21.25 -21.37
CA GLU A 209 -7.60 -21.82 -21.88
C GLU A 209 -8.71 -21.88 -20.82
N VAL A 210 -8.34 -22.00 -19.53
CA VAL A 210 -9.28 -22.28 -18.44
C VAL A 210 -9.37 -21.13 -17.42
N GLN A 211 -8.30 -20.37 -17.24
CA GLN A 211 -8.19 -19.38 -16.15
C GLN A 211 -7.51 -18.08 -16.62
N THR A 212 -7.90 -16.96 -16.00
CA THR A 212 -7.23 -15.66 -16.11
C THR A 212 -6.37 -15.42 -14.87
N PHE A 213 -5.08 -15.16 -15.07
CA PHE A 213 -4.12 -14.87 -14.02
C PHE A 213 -3.94 -13.37 -13.83
N GLN A 214 -4.08 -12.90 -12.59
CA GLN A 214 -3.78 -11.53 -12.16
C GLN A 214 -2.37 -11.49 -11.59
N VAL A 215 -1.47 -10.79 -12.27
CA VAL A 215 -0.03 -10.77 -11.96
C VAL A 215 0.41 -9.33 -11.67
N ALA A 216 0.60 -9.00 -10.39
CA ALA A 216 1.05 -7.68 -9.99
C ALA A 216 2.47 -7.38 -10.52
N GLY A 217 2.68 -6.18 -11.07
CA GLY A 217 3.98 -5.75 -11.60
C GLY A 217 4.35 -6.30 -12.99
N ALA A 218 3.47 -7.07 -13.62
CA ALA A 218 3.62 -7.50 -15.00
C ALA A 218 2.82 -6.60 -15.95
N TYR A 219 3.33 -6.42 -17.17
CA TYR A 219 2.79 -5.51 -18.19
C TYR A 219 2.47 -6.24 -19.50
N PRO A 220 1.56 -5.70 -20.34
CA PRO A 220 1.22 -6.30 -21.61
C PRO A 220 2.47 -6.51 -22.48
N GLY A 221 2.60 -7.71 -23.06
CA GLY A 221 3.76 -8.15 -23.83
C GLY A 221 4.85 -8.85 -23.02
N ASP A 222 4.76 -8.86 -21.68
CA ASP A 222 5.65 -9.70 -20.87
C ASP A 222 5.31 -11.18 -21.04
N LEU A 223 6.33 -12.01 -21.21
CA LEU A 223 6.26 -13.44 -20.92
C LEU A 223 6.85 -13.66 -19.53
N VAL A 224 6.03 -14.15 -18.59
CA VAL A 224 6.42 -14.29 -17.18
C VAL A 224 6.30 -15.73 -16.70
N GLU A 225 7.14 -16.09 -15.74
CA GLU A 225 6.93 -17.25 -14.89
C GLU A 225 6.20 -16.79 -13.63
N ILE A 226 5.10 -17.47 -13.30
CA ILE A 226 4.25 -17.14 -12.14
C ILE A 226 4.14 -18.31 -11.20
N SER A 227 3.86 -18.02 -9.92
CA SER A 227 3.35 -19.01 -8.97
C SER A 227 1.94 -18.71 -8.52
N TYR A 228 1.12 -19.75 -8.35
CA TYR A 228 -0.28 -19.60 -7.96
C TYR A 228 -0.78 -20.82 -7.20
N GLU A 229 -1.85 -20.64 -6.43
CA GLU A 229 -2.58 -21.74 -5.82
C GLU A 229 -3.79 -22.11 -6.68
N LEU A 230 -4.11 -23.40 -6.75
CA LEU A 230 -5.30 -23.87 -7.47
C LEU A 230 -6.57 -23.27 -6.85
N SER A 231 -7.41 -22.68 -7.70
CA SER A 231 -8.67 -22.05 -7.33
C SER A 231 -9.78 -22.46 -8.29
N GLN A 232 -11.00 -22.58 -7.79
CA GLN A 232 -12.21 -22.76 -8.61
C GLN A 232 -12.65 -21.45 -9.29
N SER A 233 -12.06 -20.32 -8.90
CA SER A 233 -12.31 -19.03 -9.54
C SER A 233 -11.75 -19.02 -10.96
N SER A 234 -12.49 -18.43 -11.90
CA SER A 234 -11.99 -18.13 -13.24
C SER A 234 -10.88 -17.08 -13.23
N GLN A 235 -10.81 -16.25 -12.18
CA GLN A 235 -9.73 -15.30 -11.93
C GLN A 235 -8.86 -15.76 -10.77
N VAL A 236 -7.57 -15.93 -11.02
CA VAL A 236 -6.60 -16.45 -10.06
C VAL A 236 -5.52 -15.39 -9.84
N LYS A 237 -5.26 -15.03 -8.59
CA LYS A 237 -4.11 -14.19 -8.25
C LYS A 237 -2.84 -15.02 -8.29
N ALA A 238 -1.81 -14.50 -8.94
CA ALA A 238 -0.54 -15.16 -9.08
C ALA A 238 0.61 -14.22 -8.72
N ASN A 239 1.67 -14.78 -8.14
CA ASN A 239 2.89 -14.08 -7.83
C ASN A 239 3.80 -14.12 -9.06
N LEU A 240 4.36 -12.97 -9.43
CA LEU A 240 5.41 -12.90 -10.44
C LEU A 240 6.70 -13.51 -9.87
N LEU A 241 7.20 -14.60 -10.47
CA LEU A 241 8.48 -15.20 -10.10
C LEU A 241 9.63 -14.59 -10.90
N SER A 242 9.47 -14.51 -12.22
CA SER A 242 10.48 -13.94 -13.11
C SER A 242 9.84 -13.45 -14.42
N ILE A 243 10.49 -12.48 -15.06
CA ILE A 243 10.16 -12.02 -16.40
C ILE A 243 11.10 -12.75 -17.36
N LEU A 244 10.57 -13.66 -18.17
CA LEU A 244 11.32 -14.47 -19.13
C LEU A 244 11.62 -13.69 -20.41
N ARG A 245 10.65 -12.88 -20.86
CA ARG A 245 10.80 -11.93 -21.96
C ARG A 245 10.10 -10.64 -21.57
N PRO A 246 10.81 -9.51 -21.41
CA PRO A 246 10.17 -8.24 -21.09
C PRO A 246 9.39 -7.70 -22.29
N SER A 247 8.28 -7.03 -22.00
CA SER A 247 7.55 -6.20 -22.96
C SER A 247 8.49 -5.16 -23.58
N PRO A 248 8.40 -4.89 -24.90
CA PRO A 248 9.14 -3.81 -25.54
C PRO A 248 8.87 -2.43 -24.94
N ALA A 249 7.73 -2.27 -24.25
CA ALA A 249 7.37 -1.03 -23.60
C ALA A 249 8.03 -0.84 -22.22
N ARG A 250 8.73 -1.85 -21.68
CA ARG A 250 9.50 -1.71 -20.44
C ARG A 250 10.73 -0.84 -20.65
N GLN A 251 11.08 -0.09 -19.62
CA GLN A 251 12.33 0.69 -19.57
C GLN A 251 12.94 0.64 -18.17
N ALA A 252 14.21 1.01 -18.04
CA ALA A 252 14.81 1.21 -16.74
C ALA A 252 14.21 2.47 -16.09
N ALA A 253 13.78 2.34 -14.82
CA ALA A 253 13.31 3.49 -14.07
C ALA A 253 14.48 4.48 -13.82
N ARG A 254 14.27 5.75 -14.12
CA ARG A 254 15.26 6.82 -13.89
C ARG A 254 15.57 7.01 -12.40
N CYS A 255 14.56 6.90 -11.55
CA CYS A 255 14.73 7.06 -10.10
C CYS A 255 15.30 5.76 -9.48
N PRO A 256 16.45 5.82 -8.78
CA PRO A 256 17.05 4.63 -8.16
C PRO A 256 16.17 4.05 -7.04
N HIS A 257 15.29 4.87 -6.46
CA HIS A 257 14.38 4.47 -5.39
C HIS A 257 13.06 3.86 -5.88
N PHE A 258 12.84 3.79 -7.20
CA PHE A 258 11.54 3.44 -7.79
C PHE A 258 10.99 2.09 -7.32
N SER A 259 11.84 1.09 -7.09
CA SER A 259 11.41 -0.26 -6.69
C SER A 259 10.69 -0.26 -5.33
N LEU A 260 11.05 0.64 -4.42
CA LEU A 260 10.55 0.68 -3.04
C LEU A 260 9.66 1.90 -2.75
N CYS A 261 10.04 3.07 -3.26
CA CYS A 261 9.38 4.34 -2.96
C CYS A 261 7.94 4.39 -3.50
N GLY A 262 6.99 4.80 -2.66
CA GLY A 262 5.57 4.95 -3.02
C GLY A 262 5.22 6.19 -3.84
N GLY A 263 6.20 7.01 -4.23
CA GLY A 263 5.97 8.25 -4.98
C GLY A 263 5.67 8.06 -6.46
N CYS A 264 6.18 6.98 -7.08
CA CYS A 264 5.97 6.67 -8.50
C CYS A 264 5.61 5.19 -8.68
N SER A 265 4.80 4.91 -9.69
CA SER A 265 4.24 3.57 -9.94
C SER A 265 4.60 2.98 -11.30
N LEU A 266 4.96 3.82 -12.28
CA LEU A 266 5.08 3.41 -13.69
C LEU A 266 6.41 3.84 -14.37
N GLN A 267 7.47 4.18 -13.62
CA GLN A 267 8.73 4.64 -14.26
C GLN A 267 9.45 3.55 -15.08
N ASP A 268 9.12 2.29 -14.81
CA ASP A 268 9.60 1.10 -15.54
C ASP A 268 8.79 0.80 -16.81
N LEU A 269 7.84 1.66 -17.18
CA LEU A 269 7.18 1.70 -18.48
C LEU A 269 7.60 2.93 -19.27
N SER A 270 7.70 2.80 -20.59
CA SER A 270 7.88 3.93 -21.50
C SER A 270 6.78 4.96 -21.31
N TYR A 271 7.11 6.24 -21.47
CA TYR A 271 6.12 7.30 -21.26
C TYR A 271 4.91 7.17 -22.21
N ALA A 272 5.15 6.82 -23.47
CA ALA A 272 4.08 6.55 -24.43
C ALA A 272 3.12 5.45 -23.95
N GLU A 273 3.66 4.37 -23.37
CA GLU A 273 2.83 3.30 -22.82
C GLU A 273 2.08 3.74 -21.55
N GLN A 274 2.67 4.60 -20.71
CA GLN A 274 1.95 5.19 -19.57
C GLN A 274 0.71 5.95 -20.02
N LEU A 275 0.81 6.77 -21.08
CA LEU A 275 -0.32 7.50 -21.65
C LEU A 275 -1.37 6.56 -22.25
N ASN A 276 -0.93 5.54 -22.99
CA ASN A 276 -1.81 4.53 -23.57
C ASN A 276 -2.62 3.80 -22.49
N GLN A 277 -1.96 3.30 -21.44
CA GLN A 277 -2.65 2.59 -20.36
C GLN A 277 -3.60 3.48 -19.56
N LYS A 278 -3.25 4.75 -19.32
CA LYS A 278 -4.17 5.72 -18.69
C LYS A 278 -5.39 6.01 -19.58
N HIS A 279 -5.19 6.11 -20.89
CA HIS A 279 -6.29 6.31 -21.83
C HIS A 279 -7.22 5.09 -21.86
N LEU A 280 -6.67 3.87 -21.95
CA LEU A 280 -7.47 2.63 -21.87
C LEU A 280 -8.26 2.52 -20.56
N TYR A 281 -7.64 2.91 -19.44
CA TYR A 281 -8.31 2.97 -18.14
C TYR A 281 -9.52 3.91 -18.17
N LEU A 282 -9.38 5.11 -18.74
CA LEU A 282 -10.50 6.04 -18.89
C LEU A 282 -11.63 5.43 -19.73
N LEU A 283 -11.29 4.83 -20.88
CA LEU A 283 -12.26 4.20 -21.77
C LEU A 283 -13.01 3.06 -21.06
N GLN A 284 -12.30 2.24 -20.29
CA GLN A 284 -12.91 1.14 -19.52
C GLN A 284 -13.91 1.67 -18.49
N VAL A 285 -13.52 2.68 -17.70
CA VAL A 285 -14.40 3.30 -16.70
C VAL A 285 -15.66 3.87 -17.35
N PHE A 286 -15.52 4.67 -18.42
CA PHE A 286 -16.69 5.29 -19.05
C PHE A 286 -17.57 4.27 -19.78
N LYS A 287 -17.01 3.20 -20.33
CA LYS A 287 -17.79 2.11 -20.91
C LYS A 287 -18.65 1.37 -19.88
N GLU A 288 -18.16 1.25 -18.64
CA GLU A 288 -18.90 0.64 -17.54
C GLU A 288 -20.09 1.51 -17.10
N TYR A 289 -19.90 2.83 -16.98
CA TYR A 289 -20.94 3.75 -16.52
C TYR A 289 -21.93 4.18 -17.62
N PHE A 290 -21.50 4.18 -18.89
CA PHE A 290 -22.29 4.66 -20.04
C PHE A 290 -22.36 3.62 -21.18
N PRO A 291 -22.73 2.36 -20.95
CA PRO A 291 -22.56 1.28 -21.94
C PRO A 291 -23.32 1.52 -23.26
N THR A 292 -24.48 2.18 -23.21
CA THR A 292 -25.34 2.45 -24.38
C THR A 292 -24.91 3.68 -25.18
N SER A 293 -24.41 4.71 -24.49
CA SER A 293 -24.01 6.00 -25.09
C SER A 293 -22.50 6.15 -25.29
N PHE A 294 -21.69 5.21 -24.81
CA PHE A 294 -20.22 5.26 -24.87
C PHE A 294 -19.70 5.54 -26.29
N ARG A 295 -20.31 4.93 -27.31
CA ARG A 295 -19.96 5.13 -28.72
C ARG A 295 -20.16 6.56 -29.25
N TYR A 296 -20.91 7.38 -28.52
CA TYR A 296 -21.22 8.77 -28.85
C TYR A 296 -20.48 9.76 -27.95
N LEU A 297 -19.72 9.28 -26.96
CA LEU A 297 -18.90 10.16 -26.12
C LEU A 297 -17.66 10.57 -26.91
N GLU A 298 -17.47 11.88 -27.09
CA GLU A 298 -16.22 12.42 -27.61
C GLU A 298 -15.17 12.41 -26.51
N ILE A 299 -14.11 11.62 -26.71
CA ILE A 299 -12.98 11.52 -25.78
C ILE A 299 -11.73 11.92 -26.55
N ASP A 300 -11.15 13.05 -26.15
CA ASP A 300 -9.93 13.56 -26.76
C ASP A 300 -8.75 12.62 -26.51
N ARG A 301 -7.72 12.79 -27.33
CA ARG A 301 -6.42 12.17 -27.05
C ARG A 301 -5.90 12.68 -25.71
N LEU A 302 -5.31 11.78 -24.94
CA LEU A 302 -4.70 12.12 -23.67
C LEU A 302 -3.54 13.10 -23.88
N LEU A 303 -3.64 14.28 -23.26
CA LEU A 303 -2.64 15.33 -23.34
C LEU A 303 -1.43 14.96 -22.45
N PRO A 304 -0.22 14.85 -23.01
CA PRO A 304 0.98 14.55 -22.22
C PRO A 304 1.34 15.74 -21.31
N SER A 305 1.97 15.46 -20.18
CA SER A 305 2.58 16.50 -19.35
C SER A 305 3.70 17.20 -20.13
N PRO A 306 3.82 18.53 -20.09
CA PRO A 306 4.94 19.24 -20.69
C PRO A 306 6.30 18.84 -20.09
N ALA A 307 6.31 18.40 -18.82
CA ALA A 307 7.48 17.90 -18.12
C ALA A 307 7.19 16.56 -17.42
N GLN A 308 8.01 15.54 -17.69
CA GLN A 308 7.88 14.21 -17.07
C GLN A 308 8.60 14.11 -15.71
N TYR A 309 9.68 14.89 -15.56
CA TYR A 309 10.54 14.91 -14.37
C TYR A 309 10.62 16.32 -13.80
N TYR A 310 10.88 16.43 -12.50
CA TYR A 310 10.96 17.68 -11.73
C TYR A 310 9.75 18.62 -11.91
N TYR A 311 8.59 18.06 -12.28
CA TYR A 311 7.38 18.82 -12.53
C TYR A 311 6.68 19.22 -11.23
N ARG A 312 6.90 18.49 -10.12
CA ARG A 312 6.24 18.79 -8.85
C ARG A 312 6.84 20.00 -8.18
N ASN A 313 6.01 21.02 -7.98
CA ASN A 313 6.34 22.23 -7.25
C ASN A 313 6.14 22.13 -5.74
N LYS A 314 5.55 21.05 -5.24
CA LYS A 314 5.35 20.79 -3.81
C LYS A 314 5.56 19.31 -3.54
N MET A 315 6.41 19.01 -2.56
CA MET A 315 6.60 17.65 -2.03
C MET A 315 6.79 17.67 -0.52
N GLU A 316 6.24 16.65 0.13
CA GLU A 316 6.30 16.46 1.58
C GLU A 316 7.14 15.20 1.87
N PHE A 317 8.34 15.37 2.41
CA PHE A 317 9.26 14.27 2.74
C PHE A 317 9.21 13.99 4.23
N SER A 318 9.06 12.73 4.61
CA SER A 318 9.02 12.33 6.03
C SER A 318 10.42 12.14 6.58
N PHE A 319 10.66 12.63 7.79
CA PHE A 319 11.80 12.19 8.59
C PHE A 319 11.56 10.77 9.08
N ALA A 320 12.63 9.98 9.09
CA ALA A 320 12.65 8.62 9.60
C ALA A 320 14.02 8.31 10.19
N GLN A 321 14.10 7.23 10.98
CA GLN A 321 15.34 6.81 11.61
C GLN A 321 15.53 5.30 11.42
N ASP A 322 16.75 4.91 11.08
CA ASP A 322 17.17 3.51 11.03
C ASP A 322 18.58 3.38 11.61
N ASN A 323 18.79 2.40 12.49
CA ASN A 323 20.07 2.17 13.19
C ASN A 323 20.70 3.43 13.78
N GLY A 324 19.88 4.31 14.38
CA GLY A 324 20.34 5.55 14.99
C GLY A 324 20.51 6.73 14.02
N HIS A 325 20.52 6.50 12.70
CA HIS A 325 20.69 7.53 11.68
C HIS A 325 19.35 8.11 11.21
N ILE A 326 19.19 9.42 11.32
CA ILE A 326 18.03 10.14 10.80
C ILE A 326 18.21 10.41 9.31
N PHE A 327 17.14 10.24 8.52
CA PHE A 327 17.11 10.50 7.09
C PHE A 327 15.74 11.03 6.63
N LEU A 328 15.69 11.56 5.41
CA LEU A 328 14.46 11.98 4.73
C LEU A 328 14.05 10.98 3.65
N GLY A 329 12.75 10.85 3.46
CA GLY A 329 12.23 9.95 2.45
C GLY A 329 10.73 10.02 2.22
N LEU A 330 10.21 8.99 1.57
CA LEU A 330 8.78 8.81 1.33
C LEU A 330 8.35 7.41 1.76
N LYS A 331 7.07 7.25 2.07
CA LYS A 331 6.51 5.93 2.40
C LYS A 331 6.72 4.94 1.26
N GLU A 332 6.95 3.69 1.61
CA GLU A 332 7.06 2.59 0.67
C GLU A 332 5.77 2.35 -0.15
N LYS A 333 5.92 1.70 -1.31
CA LYS A 333 4.79 1.14 -2.08
C LYS A 333 3.96 0.21 -1.17
N LYS A 334 2.66 0.08 -1.43
CA LYS A 334 1.82 -0.84 -0.63
C LYS A 334 2.38 -2.27 -0.77
N SER A 335 2.90 -2.84 0.31
CA SER A 335 3.28 -4.25 0.42
C SER A 335 2.36 -4.95 1.43
N GLY A 336 1.31 -5.61 0.93
CA GLY A 336 0.43 -6.45 1.76
C GLY A 336 -0.53 -5.72 2.71
N ARG A 337 -1.01 -6.44 3.75
CA ARG A 337 -2.03 -5.99 4.72
C ARG A 337 -1.50 -5.06 5.82
N ASN A 338 -0.19 -4.79 5.84
CA ASN A 338 0.41 -3.96 6.89
C ASN A 338 0.08 -2.49 6.65
N GLN A 339 -0.57 -1.84 7.61
CA GLN A 339 -0.94 -0.43 7.52
C GLN A 339 0.22 0.51 7.84
N ASN A 340 1.26 0.02 8.54
CA ASN A 340 2.43 0.81 8.93
C ASN A 340 3.54 0.70 7.89
N LYS A 341 3.39 1.51 6.84
CA LYS A 341 4.40 1.65 5.79
C LYS A 341 5.68 2.27 6.35
N LYS A 342 6.82 1.62 6.11
CA LYS A 342 8.13 2.21 6.40
C LYS A 342 8.45 3.35 5.45
N VAL A 343 9.29 4.27 5.89
CA VAL A 343 9.85 5.34 5.05
C VAL A 343 11.08 4.80 4.34
N VAL A 344 11.10 4.93 3.02
CA VAL A 344 12.24 4.60 2.17
C VAL A 344 13.18 5.79 2.16
N ARG A 345 14.43 5.59 2.58
CA ARG A 345 15.48 6.60 2.48
C ARG A 345 15.66 7.03 1.03
N LEU A 346 15.61 8.33 0.79
CA LEU A 346 15.83 8.91 -0.53
C LEU A 346 17.14 9.70 -0.54
N GLU A 347 17.90 9.54 -1.62
CA GLU A 347 19.03 10.42 -1.94
C GLU A 347 18.59 11.57 -2.84
N LYS A 348 17.55 11.35 -3.64
CA LYS A 348 17.02 12.28 -4.65
C LYS A 348 15.58 11.98 -5.01
N CYS A 349 14.89 12.93 -5.60
CA CYS A 349 13.52 12.76 -6.08
C CYS A 349 13.34 13.33 -7.49
N GLU A 350 13.33 12.44 -8.49
CA GLU A 350 13.26 12.78 -9.93
C GLU A 350 11.95 13.49 -10.34
N ILE A 351 10.91 13.48 -9.51
CA ILE A 351 9.65 14.21 -9.80
C ILE A 351 9.54 15.54 -9.04
N SER A 352 10.40 15.79 -8.06
CA SER A 352 10.34 16.98 -7.19
C SER A 352 11.25 18.10 -7.69
N THR A 353 12.50 18.11 -7.22
CA THR A 353 13.51 19.13 -7.53
C THR A 353 14.89 18.46 -7.44
N PRO A 354 15.84 18.82 -8.32
CA PRO A 354 17.22 18.34 -8.20
C PRO A 354 17.89 18.79 -6.89
N LEU A 355 17.41 19.86 -6.25
CA LEU A 355 17.95 20.34 -4.98
C LEU A 355 17.76 19.36 -3.81
N ALA A 356 16.86 18.37 -3.94
CA ALA A 356 16.65 17.35 -2.93
C ALA A 356 17.95 16.61 -2.56
N GLU A 357 18.84 16.38 -3.53
CA GLU A 357 20.16 15.74 -3.32
C GLU A 357 21.03 16.47 -2.31
N LYS A 358 20.92 17.80 -2.27
CA LYS A 358 21.70 18.63 -1.35
C LYS A 358 20.94 18.92 -0.06
N LEU A 359 19.62 19.07 -0.14
CA LEU A 359 18.78 19.39 1.01
C LEU A 359 18.64 18.22 1.98
N PHE A 360 18.49 16.98 1.49
CA PHE A 360 18.27 15.84 2.37
C PHE A 360 19.41 15.59 3.37
N PRO A 361 20.69 15.56 2.96
CA PRO A 361 21.80 15.40 3.92
C PRO A 361 21.82 16.51 4.96
N ILE A 362 21.59 17.74 4.54
CA ILE A 362 21.65 18.95 5.37
C ILE A 362 20.59 18.90 6.48
N PHE A 363 19.33 18.66 6.13
CA PHE A 363 18.26 18.55 7.11
C PHE A 363 18.36 17.29 7.98
N SER A 364 18.89 16.19 7.44
CA SER A 364 19.17 14.98 8.23
C SER A 364 20.25 15.25 9.28
N GLU A 365 21.28 16.01 8.92
CA GLU A 365 22.34 16.42 9.84
C GLU A 365 21.84 17.39 10.92
N LEU A 366 21.01 18.36 10.56
CA LEU A 366 20.32 19.23 11.54
C LEU A 366 19.57 18.40 12.58
N ALA A 367 18.77 17.43 12.11
CA ALA A 367 18.02 16.56 12.99
C ALA A 367 18.96 15.73 13.88
N GLN A 368 20.00 15.15 13.30
CA GLN A 368 20.99 14.35 14.03
C GLN A 368 21.73 15.15 15.11
N GLN A 369 22.18 16.38 14.79
CA GLN A 369 22.93 17.24 15.71
C GLN A 369 22.07 17.81 16.84
N SER A 370 20.76 17.98 16.60
CA SER A 370 19.84 18.43 17.64
C SER A 370 19.64 17.42 18.78
N GLY A 371 19.92 16.12 18.53
CA GLY A 371 19.63 15.04 19.46
C GLY A 371 18.14 14.74 19.67
N LEU A 372 17.25 15.41 18.92
CA LEU A 372 15.81 15.26 19.06
C LEU A 372 15.28 14.08 18.22
N PRO A 373 14.28 13.33 18.74
CA PRO A 373 13.78 12.12 18.08
C PRO A 373 12.92 12.43 16.83
N VAL A 374 12.83 11.47 15.92
CA VAL A 374 11.82 11.46 14.85
C VAL A 374 10.46 11.06 15.42
N PHE A 375 9.39 11.67 14.91
CA PHE A 375 8.03 11.36 15.32
C PHE A 375 7.61 9.95 14.90
N ASN A 376 7.09 9.18 15.86
CA ASN A 376 6.59 7.83 15.65
C ASN A 376 5.05 7.81 15.74
N LEU A 377 4.40 7.35 14.68
CA LEU A 377 2.94 7.31 14.58
C LEU A 377 2.26 6.32 15.54
N GLU A 378 2.95 5.23 15.92
CA GLU A 378 2.42 4.22 16.84
C GLU A 378 2.48 4.72 18.29
N SER A 379 3.62 5.25 18.72
CA SER A 379 3.79 5.77 20.09
C SER A 379 3.22 7.18 20.27
N LYS A 380 2.99 7.92 19.17
CA LYS A 380 2.58 9.33 19.13
C LYS A 380 3.59 10.28 19.80
N ASN A 381 4.84 9.84 19.92
CA ASN A 381 5.92 10.60 20.53
C ASN A 381 7.00 10.91 19.49
N GLY A 382 7.70 12.03 19.70
CA GLY A 382 8.85 12.45 18.93
C GLY A 382 8.68 13.85 18.34
N PHE A 383 9.70 14.33 17.62
CA PHE A 383 9.81 15.73 17.26
C PHE A 383 9.77 15.98 15.75
N PHE A 384 10.75 15.48 14.99
CA PHE A 384 10.80 15.73 13.54
C PHE A 384 9.74 14.94 12.78
N ARG A 385 8.98 15.63 11.91
CA ARG A 385 7.92 15.00 11.12
C ARG A 385 8.21 15.03 9.62
N HIS A 386 8.26 16.23 9.06
CA HIS A 386 8.39 16.39 7.61
C HIS A 386 9.30 17.56 7.23
N LEU A 387 9.89 17.47 6.05
CA LEU A 387 10.40 18.60 5.30
C LEU A 387 9.48 18.78 4.08
N VAL A 388 8.80 19.93 4.00
CA VAL A 388 8.05 20.31 2.79
C VAL A 388 8.94 21.20 1.95
N ILE A 389 9.03 20.88 0.66
CA ILE A 389 9.73 21.67 -0.33
C ILE A 389 8.69 22.21 -1.31
N ARG A 390 8.64 23.53 -1.46
CA ARG A 390 7.86 24.23 -2.48
C ARG A 390 8.80 25.01 -3.41
N GLU A 391 8.53 24.99 -4.71
CA GLU A 391 9.38 25.60 -5.74
C GLU A 391 8.52 26.25 -6.82
N GLY A 392 8.64 27.57 -7.05
CA GLY A 392 8.07 28.20 -8.23
C GLY A 392 8.84 27.75 -9.47
N LYS A 393 8.22 26.94 -10.32
CA LYS A 393 8.86 26.31 -11.49
C LYS A 393 9.23 27.32 -12.56
N GLN A 394 8.47 28.41 -12.71
CA GLN A 394 8.80 29.46 -13.67
C GLN A 394 9.66 30.58 -13.08
N THR A 395 9.65 30.75 -11.75
CA THR A 395 10.37 31.84 -11.06
C THR A 395 11.72 31.39 -10.48
N GLY A 396 11.85 30.10 -10.16
CA GLY A 396 12.98 29.56 -9.40
C GLY A 396 12.91 29.83 -7.90
N ASP A 397 11.83 30.45 -7.40
CA ASP A 397 11.67 30.73 -5.97
C ASP A 397 11.56 29.43 -5.17
N LEU A 398 12.34 29.30 -4.09
CA LEU A 398 12.30 28.13 -3.21
C LEU A 398 11.77 28.48 -1.82
N MET A 399 10.79 27.71 -1.35
CA MET A 399 10.30 27.70 0.02
C MET A 399 10.55 26.35 0.68
N LEU A 400 11.18 26.38 1.84
CA LEU A 400 11.41 25.22 2.68
C LEU A 400 10.58 25.33 3.94
N ILE A 401 9.96 24.24 4.38
CA ILE A 401 9.11 24.21 5.58
C ILE A 401 9.54 23.01 6.43
N LEU A 402 10.15 23.28 7.57
CA LEU A 402 10.48 22.27 8.57
C LEU A 402 9.25 22.04 9.46
N VAL A 403 8.73 20.82 9.47
CA VAL A 403 7.54 20.45 10.25
C VAL A 403 7.96 19.57 11.42
N THR A 404 7.64 20.02 12.64
CA THR A 404 7.92 19.31 13.90
C THR A 404 6.65 19.21 14.76
N THR A 405 6.71 18.47 15.85
CA THR A 405 5.75 18.62 16.96
C THR A 405 6.16 19.78 17.87
N SER A 406 5.33 20.12 18.85
CA SER A 406 5.67 21.07 19.92
C SER A 406 6.27 20.38 21.17
N GLN A 407 6.76 19.13 21.03
CA GLN A 407 7.26 18.33 22.17
C GLN A 407 8.69 18.71 22.62
N ALA A 408 9.39 19.54 21.84
CA ALA A 408 10.74 20.00 22.16
C ALA A 408 11.00 21.39 21.55
N GLU A 409 12.11 22.01 21.95
CA GLU A 409 12.57 23.28 21.38
C GLU A 409 13.69 23.05 20.37
N LEU A 410 13.59 23.73 19.22
CA LEU A 410 14.63 23.81 18.21
C LEU A 410 14.89 25.29 17.91
N ARG A 411 16.15 25.63 17.64
CA ARG A 411 16.54 26.97 17.15
C ARG A 411 16.93 26.89 15.68
N PRO A 412 15.96 26.84 14.76
CA PRO A 412 16.21 26.68 13.32
C PRO A 412 16.98 27.87 12.71
N GLU A 413 17.00 29.03 13.37
CA GLU A 413 17.72 30.24 12.94
C GLU A 413 19.22 29.99 12.83
N ASN A 414 19.78 29.17 13.74
CA ASN A 414 21.19 28.82 13.75
C ASN A 414 21.62 28.04 12.49
N PHE A 415 20.66 27.47 11.77
CA PHE A 415 20.90 26.67 10.58
C PHE A 415 20.96 27.48 9.29
N ILE A 416 20.48 28.73 9.30
CA ILE A 416 20.37 29.59 8.11
C ILE A 416 21.72 29.72 7.37
N PRO A 417 22.87 30.02 8.02
CA PRO A 417 24.12 30.22 7.29
C PRO A 417 24.53 29.01 6.46
N LYS A 418 24.36 27.80 7.01
CA LYS A 418 24.66 26.54 6.33
C LYS A 418 23.68 26.27 5.20
N LEU A 419 22.40 26.56 5.40
CA LEU A 419 21.37 26.41 4.38
C LEU A 419 21.63 27.31 3.17
N LEU A 420 22.01 28.58 3.40
CA LEU A 420 22.31 29.55 2.36
C LEU A 420 23.60 29.24 1.57
N GLN A 421 24.55 28.51 2.15
CA GLN A 421 25.70 28.01 1.38
C GLN A 421 25.30 27.03 0.28
N VAL A 422 24.22 26.28 0.50
CA VAL A 422 23.74 25.24 -0.43
C VAL A 422 22.64 25.73 -1.34
N VAL A 423 21.77 26.60 -0.83
CA VAL A 423 20.73 27.28 -1.60
C VAL A 423 20.86 28.81 -1.40
N PRO A 424 21.79 29.47 -2.11
CA PRO A 424 22.00 30.91 -1.98
C PRO A 424 20.75 31.74 -2.34
N ASN A 425 19.91 31.22 -3.24
CA ASN A 425 18.70 31.88 -3.71
C ASN A 425 17.44 31.43 -2.94
N LEU A 426 17.59 30.96 -1.69
CA LEU A 426 16.45 30.58 -0.86
C LEU A 426 15.54 31.80 -0.64
N LYS A 427 14.27 31.68 -1.04
CA LYS A 427 13.31 32.78 -0.94
C LYS A 427 12.61 32.80 0.42
N SER A 428 12.33 31.63 0.97
CA SER A 428 11.52 31.48 2.18
C SER A 428 11.90 30.22 2.98
N PHE A 429 12.06 30.35 4.29
CA PHE A 429 12.21 29.21 5.20
C PHE A 429 11.29 29.37 6.40
N TRP A 430 10.45 28.35 6.61
CA TRP A 430 9.46 28.29 7.68
C TRP A 430 9.73 27.14 8.64
N TRP A 431 9.37 27.34 9.89
CA TRP A 431 9.22 26.30 10.89
C TRP A 431 7.76 26.21 11.30
N VAL A 432 7.20 25.00 11.27
CA VAL A 432 5.78 24.75 11.50
C VAL A 432 5.60 23.64 12.53
N GLU A 433 4.78 23.90 13.53
CA GLU A 433 4.35 22.91 14.51
C GLU A 433 3.09 22.18 14.05
N ASN A 434 3.08 20.88 14.26
CA ASN A 434 1.99 19.97 13.92
C ASN A 434 1.89 18.82 14.92
N ASN A 435 0.92 18.94 15.82
CA ASN A 435 0.62 17.97 16.87
C ASN A 435 -0.50 17.00 16.49
N ARG A 436 -0.99 17.03 15.25
CA ARG A 436 -2.01 16.09 14.79
C ARG A 436 -1.49 14.67 14.83
N ILE A 437 -2.35 13.76 15.30
CA ILE A 437 -2.05 12.31 15.33
C ILE A 437 -1.93 11.76 13.91
N ALA A 438 -2.76 12.27 12.99
CA ALA A 438 -2.72 11.86 11.60
C ALA A 438 -1.37 12.23 10.95
N ASP A 439 -0.89 11.37 10.06
CA ASP A 439 0.33 11.62 9.28
C ASP A 439 0.04 12.53 8.09
N VAL A 440 -0.25 13.79 8.40
CA VAL A 440 -0.58 14.86 7.46
C VAL A 440 0.16 16.12 7.90
N VAL A 441 0.61 16.95 6.97
CA VAL A 441 1.13 18.28 7.31
C VAL A 441 -0.05 19.20 7.64
N ALA A 442 -0.05 19.75 8.85
CA ALA A 442 -0.96 20.81 9.28
C ALA A 442 -0.15 22.01 9.78
N PHE A 443 -0.70 23.20 9.59
CA PHE A 443 -0.05 24.47 9.92
C PHE A 443 -0.69 25.05 11.18
N GLU A 444 -0.40 24.48 12.35
CA GLU A 444 -1.03 24.91 13.62
C GLU A 444 -0.36 26.17 14.17
N ASN A 445 0.97 26.16 14.25
CA ASN A 445 1.79 27.33 14.60
C ASN A 445 2.90 27.47 13.56
N SER A 446 3.01 28.61 12.90
CA SER A 446 3.92 28.81 11.77
C SER A 446 4.82 30.03 12.01
N HIS A 447 6.12 29.82 11.95
CA HIS A 447 7.16 30.83 12.20
C HIS A 447 7.98 31.04 10.93
N LEU A 448 8.03 32.27 10.43
CA LEU A 448 8.93 32.63 9.35
C LEU A 448 10.34 32.78 9.93
N ILE A 449 11.25 31.92 9.50
CA ILE A 449 12.63 31.87 9.99
C ILE A 449 13.56 32.70 9.11
N TYR A 450 13.32 32.71 7.80
CA TYR A 450 14.13 33.48 6.85
C TYR A 450 13.36 33.88 5.60
N GLY A 451 13.67 35.07 5.08
CA GLY A 451 13.23 35.52 3.77
C GLY A 451 11.81 36.10 3.76
N GLN A 452 11.02 35.70 2.77
CA GLN A 452 9.67 36.21 2.54
C GLN A 452 8.59 35.23 3.01
N GLU A 453 7.39 35.73 3.28
CA GLU A 453 6.27 34.88 3.71
C GLU A 453 5.74 33.95 2.62
N PHE A 454 5.95 34.32 1.35
CA PHE A 454 5.45 33.61 0.18
C PHE A 454 6.56 33.42 -0.86
N ILE A 455 6.33 32.50 -1.79
CA ILE A 455 7.04 32.42 -3.06
C ILE A 455 6.10 32.81 -4.19
N GLU A 456 6.65 33.19 -5.33
CA GLU A 456 5.86 33.46 -6.52
C GLU A 456 5.93 32.30 -7.52
N GLU A 457 4.84 32.06 -8.22
CA GLU A 457 4.77 31.22 -9.41
C GLU A 457 4.13 32.02 -10.56
N LYS A 458 4.45 31.65 -11.79
CA LYS A 458 3.74 32.14 -12.98
C LYS A 458 2.96 31.00 -13.61
N LEU A 459 1.72 31.32 -13.96
CA LEU A 459 0.85 30.41 -14.70
C LEU A 459 0.10 31.24 -15.73
N LEU A 460 0.26 30.89 -17.01
CA LEU A 460 -0.18 31.73 -18.13
C LEU A 460 0.36 33.16 -17.97
N ASP A 461 -0.50 34.17 -18.08
CA ASP A 461 -0.12 35.58 -17.97
C ASP A 461 -0.18 36.12 -16.51
N PHE A 462 -0.48 35.25 -15.55
CA PHE A 462 -0.77 35.65 -14.17
C PHE A 462 0.34 35.25 -13.20
N ARG A 463 0.47 36.05 -12.14
CA ARG A 463 1.40 35.79 -11.04
C ARG A 463 0.64 35.36 -9.80
N PHE A 464 1.13 34.33 -9.13
CA PHE A 464 0.50 33.77 -7.95
C PHE A 464 1.48 33.77 -6.79
N LYS A 465 1.09 34.40 -5.69
CA LYS A 465 1.73 34.22 -4.39
C LYS A 465 1.27 32.89 -3.81
N ILE A 466 2.24 32.14 -3.30
CA ILE A 466 2.05 30.83 -2.69
C ILE A 466 2.59 30.89 -1.27
N TYR A 467 1.69 30.75 -0.30
CA TYR A 467 1.97 30.67 1.12
C TYR A 467 2.14 29.20 1.59
N PRO A 468 2.78 28.94 2.74
CA PRO A 468 3.05 27.59 3.23
C PRO A 468 1.81 26.69 3.29
N GLY A 469 0.71 27.20 3.83
CA GLY A 469 -0.57 26.50 3.98
C GLY A 469 -1.48 26.55 2.76
N SER A 470 -1.27 27.48 1.83
CA SER A 470 -2.15 27.67 0.67
C SER A 470 -2.11 26.50 -0.31
N PHE A 471 -3.26 26.12 -0.86
CA PHE A 471 -3.32 25.18 -1.97
C PHE A 471 -2.81 25.83 -3.26
N PHE A 472 -2.01 25.09 -4.02
CA PHE A 472 -1.64 25.45 -5.38
C PHE A 472 -1.40 24.16 -6.18
N GLN A 473 -1.60 24.22 -7.48
CA GLN A 473 -1.48 23.04 -8.33
C GLN A 473 -0.07 22.46 -8.30
N THR A 474 0.05 21.16 -8.05
CA THR A 474 1.37 20.55 -7.83
C THR A 474 2.20 20.41 -9.11
N ASN A 475 1.58 20.45 -10.29
CA ASN A 475 2.24 20.47 -11.60
C ASN A 475 1.80 21.76 -12.34
N PRO A 476 2.49 22.90 -12.19
CA PRO A 476 2.10 24.16 -12.83
C PRO A 476 1.97 24.05 -14.36
N LEU A 477 2.92 23.37 -15.01
CA LEU A 477 2.89 23.20 -16.47
C LEU A 477 1.74 22.28 -16.92
N GLY A 478 1.41 21.25 -16.13
CA GLY A 478 0.21 20.43 -16.35
C GLY A 478 -1.08 21.21 -16.12
N ALA A 479 -1.10 22.09 -15.12
CA ALA A 479 -2.24 22.96 -14.83
C ALA A 479 -2.51 23.97 -15.94
N GLU A 480 -1.48 24.48 -16.62
CA GLU A 480 -1.67 25.33 -17.80
C GLU A 480 -2.49 24.63 -18.90
N LEU A 481 -2.28 23.33 -19.14
CA LEU A 481 -3.07 22.58 -20.13
C LEU A 481 -4.56 22.48 -19.74
N VAL A 482 -4.83 22.20 -18.46
CA VAL A 482 -6.19 22.15 -17.91
C VAL A 482 -6.85 23.52 -18.05
N TYR A 483 -6.14 24.58 -17.65
CA TYR A 483 -6.71 25.92 -17.63
C TYR A 483 -6.91 26.47 -19.04
N LEU A 484 -5.99 26.21 -19.97
CA LEU A 484 -6.17 26.56 -21.38
C LEU A 484 -7.43 25.92 -21.96
N SER A 485 -7.71 24.65 -21.63
CA SER A 485 -8.92 23.95 -22.06
C SER A 485 -10.19 24.59 -21.49
N ILE A 486 -10.16 25.02 -20.22
CA ILE A 486 -11.26 25.76 -19.59
C ILE A 486 -11.47 27.12 -20.28
N LEU A 487 -10.39 27.86 -20.55
CA LEU A 487 -10.46 29.18 -21.19
C LEU A 487 -10.96 29.11 -22.63
N GLU A 488 -10.53 28.09 -23.39
CA GLU A 488 -10.99 27.85 -24.75
C GLU A 488 -12.50 27.61 -24.77
N GLU A 489 -12.99 26.76 -23.88
CA GLU A 489 -14.42 26.49 -23.78
C GLU A 489 -15.22 27.73 -23.34
N ALA A 490 -14.76 28.45 -22.32
CA ALA A 490 -15.43 29.67 -21.88
C ALA A 490 -15.51 30.74 -22.98
N ARG A 491 -14.46 30.87 -23.82
CA ARG A 491 -14.49 31.74 -25.01
C ARG A 491 -15.52 31.26 -26.03
N ARG A 492 -15.56 29.96 -26.31
CA ARG A 492 -16.52 29.34 -27.24
C ARG A 492 -17.96 29.60 -26.80
N LEU A 493 -18.21 29.51 -25.49
CA LEU A 493 -19.51 29.75 -24.87
C LEU A 493 -19.86 31.24 -24.71
N ARG A 494 -18.90 32.15 -24.90
CA ARG A 494 -19.03 33.60 -24.63
C ARG A 494 -19.51 33.90 -23.20
N THR A 495 -18.97 33.14 -22.24
CA THR A 495 -19.30 33.19 -20.82
C THR A 495 -19.36 34.62 -20.28
N GLN A 496 -20.50 35.03 -19.73
CA GLN A 496 -20.68 36.31 -19.04
C GLN A 496 -20.49 36.17 -17.53
N SER A 497 -20.94 35.07 -16.92
CA SER A 497 -20.87 34.88 -15.48
C SER A 497 -20.54 33.44 -15.09
N ALA A 498 -19.36 33.24 -14.49
CA ALA A 498 -18.88 31.93 -14.07
C ALA A 498 -18.88 31.75 -12.55
N LEU A 499 -19.26 30.56 -12.10
CA LEU A 499 -19.14 30.09 -10.72
C LEU A 499 -18.10 28.98 -10.64
N GLY A 500 -17.08 29.15 -9.81
CA GLY A 500 -16.08 28.15 -9.47
C GLY A 500 -16.36 27.54 -8.10
N LEU A 501 -16.51 26.22 -8.03
CA LEU A 501 -16.64 25.49 -6.76
C LEU A 501 -15.36 24.75 -6.43
N TYR A 502 -14.97 24.77 -5.16
CA TYR A 502 -13.70 24.24 -4.66
C TYR A 502 -12.49 24.98 -5.26
N CYS A 503 -12.59 26.31 -5.32
CA CYS A 503 -11.64 27.13 -6.06
C CYS A 503 -10.22 27.16 -5.47
N GLY A 504 -10.02 26.68 -4.23
CA GLY A 504 -8.76 26.81 -3.52
C GLY A 504 -8.27 28.25 -3.52
N SER A 505 -7.01 28.48 -3.89
CA SER A 505 -6.40 29.81 -4.00
C SER A 505 -6.81 30.60 -5.25
N GLY A 506 -7.86 30.18 -5.97
CA GLY A 506 -8.50 30.94 -7.04
C GLY A 506 -7.77 30.89 -8.38
N ALA A 507 -6.86 29.92 -8.59
CA ALA A 507 -6.00 29.89 -9.77
C ALA A 507 -6.79 29.74 -11.08
N ILE A 508 -7.83 28.90 -11.09
CA ILE A 508 -8.71 28.71 -12.26
C ILE A 508 -9.49 30.01 -12.51
N GLU A 509 -10.09 30.58 -11.47
CA GLU A 509 -10.98 31.74 -11.54
C GLU A 509 -10.24 33.00 -11.97
N ILE A 510 -9.02 33.20 -11.45
CA ILE A 510 -8.12 34.27 -11.87
C ILE A 510 -7.81 34.14 -13.36
N CYS A 511 -7.51 32.93 -13.85
CA CYS A 511 -7.29 32.73 -15.29
C CYS A 511 -8.57 32.98 -16.09
N LEU A 512 -9.70 32.48 -15.61
CA LEU A 512 -11.03 32.58 -16.25
C LEU A 512 -11.50 34.02 -16.36
N SER A 513 -11.11 34.89 -15.43
CA SER A 513 -11.41 36.33 -15.45
C SER A 513 -10.92 37.05 -16.72
N LYS A 514 -9.96 36.46 -17.45
CA LYS A 514 -9.48 36.98 -18.73
C LYS A 514 -10.51 36.89 -19.86
N VAL A 515 -11.45 35.95 -19.76
CA VAL A 515 -12.37 35.61 -20.87
C VAL A 515 -13.84 35.67 -20.47
N ALA A 516 -14.14 35.55 -19.17
CA ALA A 516 -15.48 35.70 -18.63
C ALA A 516 -15.76 37.15 -18.20
N GLY A 517 -17.03 37.57 -18.27
CA GLY A 517 -17.47 38.89 -17.78
C GLY A 517 -17.20 39.06 -16.28
N GLU A 518 -17.76 38.16 -15.47
CA GLU A 518 -17.55 38.09 -14.01
C GLU A 518 -17.30 36.64 -13.57
N VAL A 519 -16.48 36.46 -12.53
CA VAL A 519 -16.15 35.15 -11.96
C VAL A 519 -16.28 35.17 -10.44
N VAL A 520 -16.96 34.18 -9.87
CA VAL A 520 -17.08 33.98 -8.44
C VAL A 520 -16.49 32.61 -8.07
N GLY A 521 -15.49 32.58 -7.20
CA GLY A 521 -14.94 31.34 -6.64
C GLY A 521 -15.43 31.06 -5.22
N VAL A 522 -15.65 29.79 -4.88
CA VAL A 522 -16.04 29.35 -3.54
C VAL A 522 -15.07 28.30 -3.03
N ASP A 523 -14.51 28.53 -1.85
CA ASP A 523 -13.73 27.56 -1.09
C ASP A 523 -14.04 27.71 0.40
N TRP A 524 -13.87 26.64 1.17
CA TRP A 524 -14.17 26.63 2.59
C TRP A 524 -12.96 27.02 3.46
N ASP A 525 -11.74 27.00 2.90
CA ASP A 525 -10.52 27.29 3.65
C ASP A 525 -10.22 28.80 3.62
N PRO A 526 -10.24 29.47 4.80
CA PRO A 526 -9.96 30.90 4.90
C PRO A 526 -8.57 31.29 4.36
N THR A 527 -7.58 30.40 4.50
CA THR A 527 -6.21 30.63 4.01
C THR A 527 -6.19 30.71 2.49
N ASN A 528 -6.94 29.83 1.84
CA ASN A 528 -7.07 29.80 0.39
C ASN A 528 -7.79 31.05 -0.11
N ILE A 529 -8.91 31.43 0.51
CA ILE A 529 -9.69 32.63 0.11
C ILE A 529 -8.88 33.91 0.32
N LYS A 530 -8.15 34.03 1.43
CA LYS A 530 -7.23 35.16 1.64
C LYS A 530 -6.18 35.23 0.51
N THR A 531 -5.55 34.10 0.21
CA THR A 531 -4.55 33.99 -0.88
C THR A 531 -5.15 34.33 -2.24
N ALA A 532 -6.38 33.88 -2.52
CA ALA A 532 -7.09 34.15 -3.76
C ALA A 532 -7.36 35.65 -3.96
N ASN A 533 -7.83 36.34 -2.92
CA ASN A 533 -8.05 37.78 -2.94
C ASN A 533 -6.74 38.56 -3.15
N GLU A 534 -5.66 38.17 -2.47
CA GLU A 534 -4.34 38.79 -2.66
C GLU A 534 -3.79 38.58 -4.08
N ASN A 535 -4.02 37.40 -4.67
CA ASN A 535 -3.62 37.11 -6.04
C ASN A 535 -4.47 37.89 -7.05
N ALA A 536 -5.78 38.05 -6.83
CA ALA A 536 -6.61 38.91 -7.68
C ALA A 536 -6.12 40.37 -7.65
N LEU A 537 -5.78 40.89 -6.47
CA LEU A 537 -5.20 42.22 -6.32
C LEU A 537 -3.84 42.34 -7.01
N THR A 538 -2.97 41.34 -6.85
CA THR A 538 -1.63 41.29 -7.49
C THR A 538 -1.72 41.36 -9.01
N ASN A 539 -2.78 40.79 -9.60
CA ASN A 539 -3.02 40.80 -11.04
C ASN A 539 -3.96 41.94 -11.49
N ASN A 540 -4.29 42.90 -10.61
CA ASN A 540 -5.18 44.04 -10.89
C ASN A 540 -6.57 43.65 -11.42
N LEU A 541 -7.12 42.54 -10.94
CA LEU A 541 -8.41 42.02 -11.40
C LEU A 541 -9.56 42.62 -10.58
N LYS A 542 -10.61 43.06 -11.29
CA LYS A 542 -11.81 43.67 -10.68
C LYS A 542 -13.08 42.85 -10.88
N ASN A 543 -13.04 41.89 -11.80
CA ASN A 543 -14.17 41.05 -12.20
C ASN A 543 -14.10 39.63 -11.62
N VAL A 544 -13.28 39.41 -10.60
CA VAL A 544 -13.22 38.14 -9.85
C VAL A 544 -13.45 38.40 -8.37
N ARG A 545 -14.25 37.54 -7.73
CA ARG A 545 -14.57 37.61 -6.29
C ARG A 545 -14.54 36.22 -5.68
N PHE A 546 -14.25 36.14 -4.39
CA PHE A 546 -14.13 34.87 -3.67
C PHE A 546 -14.99 34.84 -2.42
N TRP A 547 -15.68 33.73 -2.20
CA TRP A 547 -16.54 33.50 -1.04
C TRP A 547 -15.97 32.38 -0.17
N GLU A 548 -15.79 32.68 1.12
CA GLU A 548 -15.44 31.69 2.14
C GLU A 548 -16.71 30.95 2.58
N SER A 549 -16.93 29.76 2.01
CA SER A 549 -18.09 28.94 2.38
C SER A 549 -17.91 27.49 1.99
N ARG A 550 -18.66 26.61 2.66
CA ARG A 550 -18.83 25.23 2.17
C ARG A 550 -19.75 25.24 0.96
N VAL A 551 -19.41 24.44 -0.05
CA VAL A 551 -20.20 24.32 -1.28
C VAL A 551 -21.68 24.02 -0.98
N GLU A 552 -21.98 23.07 -0.10
CA GLU A 552 -23.37 22.73 0.25
C GLU A 552 -24.15 23.84 0.97
N ALA A 553 -23.43 24.78 1.60
CA ALA A 553 -24.01 25.91 2.33
C ALA A 553 -24.29 27.09 1.39
N VAL A 554 -23.42 27.35 0.41
CA VAL A 554 -23.60 28.48 -0.53
C VAL A 554 -24.59 28.17 -1.65
N LEU A 555 -24.66 26.93 -2.13
CA LEU A 555 -25.49 26.57 -3.29
C LEU A 555 -26.98 26.99 -3.16
N PRO A 556 -27.64 26.86 -1.98
CA PRO A 556 -29.01 27.36 -1.78
C PRO A 556 -29.18 28.88 -1.90
N GLU A 557 -28.12 29.66 -1.69
CA GLU A 557 -28.14 31.13 -1.74
C GLU A 557 -27.99 31.66 -3.17
N ILE A 558 -27.61 30.80 -4.12
CA ILE A 558 -27.40 31.16 -5.52
C ILE A 558 -28.72 31.09 -6.28
N TYR A 559 -29.16 32.21 -6.84
CA TYR A 559 -30.37 32.26 -7.66
C TYR A 559 -30.14 31.59 -9.02
N ARG A 560 -31.13 30.83 -9.49
CA ARG A 560 -31.13 30.25 -10.84
C ARG A 560 -31.04 31.36 -11.90
N GLY A 561 -30.13 31.18 -12.86
CA GLY A 561 -29.84 32.16 -13.91
C GLY A 561 -28.77 33.19 -13.56
N SER A 562 -28.17 33.14 -12.37
CA SER A 562 -27.07 34.04 -11.98
C SER A 562 -25.77 33.74 -12.75
N PHE A 563 -25.57 32.49 -13.14
CA PHE A 563 -24.35 32.00 -13.79
C PHE A 563 -24.69 31.24 -15.08
N ASP A 564 -23.87 31.44 -16.11
CA ASP A 564 -23.97 30.71 -17.39
C ASP A 564 -22.93 29.58 -17.53
N LEU A 565 -21.91 29.59 -16.68
CA LEU A 565 -20.88 28.55 -16.57
C LEU A 565 -20.62 28.15 -15.12
N LEU A 566 -20.56 26.84 -14.85
CA LEU A 566 -20.10 26.26 -13.60
C LEU A 566 -18.78 25.52 -13.83
N VAL A 567 -17.74 25.86 -13.08
CA VAL A 567 -16.49 25.10 -13.03
C VAL A 567 -16.38 24.40 -11.69
N ILE A 568 -16.06 23.10 -11.70
CA ILE A 568 -15.98 22.28 -10.48
C ILE A 568 -14.64 21.55 -10.47
N ASP A 569 -13.85 21.69 -9.40
CA ASP A 569 -12.63 20.92 -9.15
C ASP A 569 -12.68 20.26 -7.75
N PRO A 570 -13.54 19.24 -7.56
CA PRO A 570 -13.80 18.69 -6.24
C PRO A 570 -12.65 17.81 -5.73
N PRO A 571 -12.62 17.50 -4.43
CA PRO A 571 -11.68 16.53 -3.89
C PRO A 571 -11.86 15.13 -4.51
N ARG A 572 -10.89 14.24 -4.31
CA ARG A 572 -10.87 12.86 -4.85
C ARG A 572 -12.13 12.01 -4.63
N ALA A 573 -12.96 12.35 -3.63
CA ALA A 573 -14.22 11.67 -3.35
C ALA A 573 -15.35 12.04 -4.33
N GLY A 574 -15.15 13.08 -5.16
CA GLY A 574 -16.17 13.72 -5.97
C GLY A 574 -17.08 14.63 -5.14
N ILE A 575 -18.22 15.00 -5.71
CA ILE A 575 -19.22 15.86 -5.06
C ILE A 575 -20.11 15.02 -4.16
N SER A 576 -20.53 15.57 -3.02
CA SER A 576 -21.51 14.91 -2.15
C SER A 576 -22.86 14.75 -2.88
N PRO A 577 -23.64 13.69 -2.61
CA PRO A 577 -24.96 13.53 -3.23
C PRO A 577 -25.90 14.72 -2.99
N ARG A 578 -25.75 15.42 -1.85
CA ARG A 578 -26.48 16.65 -1.53
C ARG A 578 -26.05 17.80 -2.42
N GLY A 579 -24.74 18.04 -2.55
CA GLY A 579 -24.19 19.08 -3.42
C GLY A 579 -24.60 18.88 -4.88
N LEU A 580 -24.57 17.63 -5.36
CA LEU A 580 -24.95 17.31 -6.74
C LEU A 580 -26.42 17.64 -7.03
N LYS A 581 -27.34 17.29 -6.11
CA LYS A 581 -28.76 17.68 -6.21
C LYS A 581 -28.95 19.19 -6.23
N GLN A 582 -28.21 19.92 -5.40
CA GLN A 582 -28.26 21.38 -5.36
C GLN A 582 -27.76 21.98 -6.67
N ILE A 583 -26.63 21.50 -7.22
CA ILE A 583 -26.10 21.92 -8.54
C ILE A 583 -27.14 21.71 -9.65
N ILE A 584 -27.77 20.52 -9.69
CA ILE A 584 -28.82 20.21 -10.68
C ILE A 584 -29.98 21.20 -10.58
N SER A 585 -30.38 21.60 -9.37
CA SER A 585 -31.49 22.54 -9.16
C SER A 585 -31.23 23.93 -9.71
N LEU A 586 -29.96 24.36 -9.78
CA LEU A 586 -29.55 25.65 -10.33
C LEU A 586 -29.72 25.71 -11.85
N LYS A 587 -29.71 24.56 -12.55
CA LYS A 587 -29.84 24.49 -14.03
C LYS A 587 -28.89 25.48 -14.73
N ILE A 588 -27.63 25.53 -14.29
CA ILE A 588 -26.60 26.34 -14.94
C ILE A 588 -26.33 25.72 -16.33
N PRO A 589 -26.46 26.46 -17.43
CA PRO A 589 -26.46 25.88 -18.78
C PRO A 589 -25.22 25.07 -19.14
N ASN A 590 -24.05 25.44 -18.64
CA ASN A 590 -22.78 24.77 -18.97
C ASN A 590 -22.03 24.38 -17.70
N ILE A 591 -21.43 23.19 -17.70
CA ILE A 591 -20.58 22.70 -16.60
C ILE A 591 -19.24 22.23 -17.18
N ILE A 592 -18.15 22.68 -16.58
CA ILE A 592 -16.82 22.09 -16.74
C ILE A 592 -16.46 21.40 -15.43
N TYR A 593 -16.37 20.08 -15.45
CA TYR A 593 -16.01 19.28 -14.28
C TYR A 593 -14.58 18.77 -14.46
N VAL A 594 -13.66 19.23 -13.61
CA VAL A 594 -12.27 18.78 -13.50
C VAL A 594 -12.17 17.68 -12.44
N SER A 595 -11.50 16.57 -12.73
CA SER A 595 -11.33 15.50 -11.75
C SER A 595 -10.06 14.68 -11.93
N CYS A 596 -9.35 14.48 -10.83
CA CYS A 596 -8.20 13.59 -10.73
C CYS A 596 -8.55 12.10 -10.55
N ASN A 597 -9.84 11.76 -10.56
CA ASN A 597 -10.34 10.40 -10.37
C ASN A 597 -11.47 10.05 -11.37
N PRO A 598 -11.15 9.31 -12.44
CA PRO A 598 -12.11 8.95 -13.49
C PRO A 598 -13.36 8.21 -12.98
N VAL A 599 -13.25 7.41 -11.92
CA VAL A 599 -14.37 6.60 -11.41
C VAL A 599 -15.41 7.48 -10.73
N THR A 600 -14.97 8.38 -9.84
CA THR A 600 -15.89 9.32 -9.18
C THR A 600 -16.44 10.35 -10.16
N LEU A 601 -15.64 10.74 -11.17
CA LEU A 601 -16.13 11.57 -12.26
C LEU A 601 -17.27 10.87 -13.02
N ALA A 602 -17.06 9.66 -13.51
CA ALA A 602 -18.08 8.92 -14.28
C ALA A 602 -19.37 8.70 -13.45
N ARG A 603 -19.24 8.42 -12.15
CA ARG A 603 -20.38 8.36 -11.21
C ARG A 603 -21.17 9.67 -11.17
N ASP A 604 -20.49 10.79 -10.98
CA ASP A 604 -21.16 12.10 -10.82
C ASP A 604 -21.77 12.56 -12.15
N LEU A 605 -21.05 12.35 -13.26
CA LEU A 605 -21.55 12.64 -14.62
C LEU A 605 -22.80 11.82 -14.96
N LYS A 606 -22.90 10.56 -14.48
CA LYS A 606 -24.10 9.74 -14.69
C LYS A 606 -25.35 10.39 -14.08
N VAL A 607 -25.23 10.94 -12.87
CA VAL A 607 -26.33 11.62 -12.18
C VAL A 607 -26.69 12.95 -12.86
N LEU A 608 -25.69 13.70 -13.32
CA LEU A 608 -25.92 14.91 -14.12
C LEU A 608 -26.63 14.58 -15.43
N ALA A 609 -26.21 13.51 -16.11
CA ALA A 609 -26.81 13.05 -17.36
C ALA A 609 -28.26 12.61 -17.20
N ASP A 610 -28.56 11.85 -16.14
CA ASP A 610 -29.93 11.46 -15.79
C ASP A 610 -30.83 12.66 -15.45
N SER A 611 -30.24 13.81 -15.17
CA SER A 611 -30.93 15.06 -14.85
C SER A 611 -31.07 16.02 -16.04
N GLY A 612 -30.61 15.61 -17.23
CA GLY A 612 -30.77 16.33 -18.49
C GLY A 612 -29.49 16.89 -19.10
N TYR A 613 -28.37 16.92 -18.38
CA TYR A 613 -27.10 17.39 -18.95
C TYR A 613 -26.56 16.40 -19.98
N GLN A 614 -26.03 16.89 -21.09
CA GLN A 614 -25.33 16.09 -22.08
C GLN A 614 -23.82 16.23 -21.89
N ILE A 615 -23.11 15.11 -21.91
CA ILE A 615 -21.64 15.10 -21.89
C ILE A 615 -21.20 15.34 -23.32
N SER A 616 -20.71 16.55 -23.61
CA SER A 616 -20.26 16.93 -24.95
C SER A 616 -18.87 16.38 -25.25
N ARG A 617 -17.93 16.45 -24.29
CA ARG A 617 -16.53 16.09 -24.50
C ARG A 617 -15.83 15.72 -23.19
N LEU A 618 -14.86 14.81 -23.28
CA LEU A 618 -13.92 14.46 -22.22
C LEU A 618 -12.48 14.71 -22.69
N THR A 619 -11.71 15.49 -21.93
CA THR A 619 -10.31 15.78 -22.23
C THR A 619 -9.40 15.26 -21.10
N PRO A 620 -8.72 14.12 -21.29
CA PRO A 620 -7.76 13.62 -20.31
C PRO A 620 -6.41 14.34 -20.40
N VAL A 621 -5.80 14.62 -19.25
CA VAL A 621 -4.49 15.25 -19.10
C VAL A 621 -3.62 14.40 -18.18
N ASP A 622 -2.40 14.08 -18.60
CA ASP A 622 -1.41 13.46 -17.73
C ASP A 622 -0.82 14.51 -16.77
N PHE A 623 -1.57 14.84 -15.73
CA PHE A 623 -1.14 15.80 -14.72
C PHE A 623 -0.04 15.25 -13.81
N PHE A 624 0.06 13.92 -13.69
CA PHE A 624 1.01 13.24 -12.81
C PHE A 624 1.75 12.11 -13.54
N PRO A 625 2.75 12.45 -14.37
CA PRO A 625 3.65 11.48 -15.00
C PRO A 625 4.18 10.44 -14.01
N HIS A 626 4.39 9.21 -14.48
CA HIS A 626 4.95 8.10 -13.68
C HIS A 626 4.07 7.61 -12.52
N THR A 627 2.87 8.16 -12.36
CA THR A 627 1.86 7.70 -11.40
C THR A 627 0.65 7.12 -12.13
N ILE A 628 -0.24 6.47 -11.38
CA ILE A 628 -1.53 5.97 -11.88
C ILE A 628 -2.60 7.06 -12.02
N HIS A 629 -2.34 8.28 -11.53
CA HIS A 629 -3.36 9.34 -11.51
C HIS A 629 -3.59 9.91 -12.91
N LEU A 630 -4.84 10.27 -13.19
CA LEU A 630 -5.28 10.82 -14.45
C LEU A 630 -6.24 11.97 -14.16
N GLU A 631 -5.93 13.15 -14.70
CA GLU A 631 -6.80 14.31 -14.64
C GLU A 631 -7.72 14.29 -15.86
N VAL A 632 -9.00 14.58 -15.68
CA VAL A 632 -9.98 14.58 -16.78
C VAL A 632 -10.87 15.79 -16.64
N LEU A 633 -11.01 16.55 -17.71
CA LEU A 633 -12.04 17.57 -17.85
C LEU A 633 -13.25 16.96 -18.56
N ALA A 634 -14.44 17.21 -18.03
CA ALA A 634 -15.70 16.89 -18.67
C ALA A 634 -16.48 18.16 -18.95
N PHE A 635 -16.91 18.30 -20.20
CA PHE A 635 -17.67 19.44 -20.69
C PHE A 635 -19.13 19.03 -20.86
N LEU A 636 -20.03 19.72 -20.18
CA LEU A 636 -21.46 19.42 -20.22
C LEU A 636 -22.27 20.66 -20.57
N ASN A 637 -23.39 20.43 -21.24
CA ASN A 637 -24.43 21.42 -21.50
C ASN A 637 -25.81 20.87 -21.14
N LEU A 638 -26.72 21.74 -20.73
CA LEU A 638 -28.09 21.38 -20.35
C LEU A 638 -29.05 21.27 -21.55
#